data_AF-A0A7C5S784-F1
#
_entry.id   AF-A0A7C5S784-F1
#
_cell.length_a   1.000
_cell.length_b   1.000
_cell.length_c   1.000
_cell.angle_alpha   90.00
_cell.angle_beta   90.00
_cell.angle_gamma   90.00
#
_symmetry.space_group_name_H-M   'P 1'
#
loop_
_entity.id
_entity.type
_entity.pdbx_description
1 polymer ?
#
loop_
_entity_poly.entity_id
_entity_poly.type
_entity_poly.pdbx_seq_one_letter_code
_entity_poly.pdbx_strand_id
1 'polypeptide(L)'
;MLAYFVSDLHGKFEKYLKLFDQIRTGQSDVVLFGGDLFPHYSLRKHKDFEHIHDFLHDFLIPQFVALRYEMARTYPQVYLIMGNDDARIEEAGIVEAEESGIWKYLHQ
;
A
#
# COMPACT_ATOMS: atom_id res chain seq x y z
N MET A 1 14.05 -15.89 -7.48
CA MET A 1 12.84 -15.10 -7.22
C MET A 1 13.01 -14.45 -5.86
N LEU A 2 13.08 -13.12 -5.82
CA LEU A 2 13.22 -12.36 -4.58
C LEU A 2 11.86 -11.75 -4.23
N ALA A 3 11.45 -11.88 -2.97
CA ALA A 3 10.20 -11.32 -2.47
C ALA A 3 10.47 -10.36 -1.32
N TYR A 4 9.82 -9.20 -1.36
CA TYR A 4 9.70 -8.32 -0.20
C TYR A 4 8.43 -8.65 0.56
N PHE A 5 8.51 -8.66 1.88
CA PHE A 5 7.38 -8.82 2.77
C PHE A 5 7.36 -7.65 3.74
N VAL A 6 6.18 -7.06 3.92
CA VAL A 6 5.96 -5.92 4.81
C VAL A 6 4.61 -6.06 5.52
N SER A 7 4.57 -5.62 6.77
CA SER A 7 3.39 -5.61 7.65
C SER A 7 3.53 -4.45 8.63
N ASP A 8 2.49 -4.14 9.39
CA ASP A 8 2.55 -3.20 10.51
C ASP A 8 3.07 -1.82 10.11
N LEU A 9 2.58 -1.35 8.96
CA LEU A 9 2.88 -0.02 8.46
C LEU A 9 2.13 1.04 9.24
N HIS A 10 0.89 0.73 9.68
CA HIS A 10 0.07 1.58 10.55
C HIS A 10 -0.03 3.02 10.02
N GLY A 11 -0.11 3.20 8.70
CA GLY A 11 -0.17 4.51 8.03
C GLY A 11 1.08 5.40 8.17
N LYS A 12 2.24 4.87 8.61
CA LYS A 12 3.45 5.67 8.83
C LYS A 12 4.13 6.05 7.51
N PHE A 13 3.95 7.30 7.05
CA PHE A 13 4.48 7.81 5.77
C PHE A 13 5.94 7.47 5.52
N GLU A 14 6.82 7.72 6.49
CA GLU A 14 8.26 7.44 6.32
C GLU A 14 8.54 5.96 5.99
N LYS A 15 7.76 5.03 6.56
CA LYS A 15 7.90 3.61 6.25
C LYS A 15 7.45 3.32 4.82
N TYR A 16 6.33 3.91 4.39
CA TYR A 16 5.83 3.78 3.02
C TYR A 16 6.80 4.37 2.00
N LEU A 17 7.33 5.57 2.25
CA LEU A 17 8.31 6.21 1.36
C LEU A 17 9.58 5.36 1.20
N LYS A 18 10.11 4.82 2.31
CA LYS A 18 11.24 3.88 2.28
C LYS A 18 10.90 2.61 1.52
N LEU A 19 9.70 2.05 1.73
CA LEU A 19 9.25 0.86 1.01
C LEU A 19 9.18 1.12 -0.50
N PHE A 20 8.58 2.24 -0.92
CA PHE A 20 8.48 2.59 -2.35
C PHE A 20 9.86 2.80 -2.96
N ASP A 21 10.79 3.44 -2.25
CA ASP A 21 12.19 3.55 -2.69
C ASP A 21 12.86 2.17 -2.87
N GLN A 22 12.66 1.26 -1.91
CA GLN A 22 13.15 -0.12 -2.02
C GLN A 22 12.52 -0.87 -3.20
N ILE A 23 11.23 -0.67 -3.47
CA ILE A 23 10.56 -1.27 -4.63
C ILE A 23 11.15 -0.72 -5.94
N ARG A 24 11.38 0.59 -6.03
CA ARG A 24 11.95 1.24 -7.23
C ARG A 24 13.36 0.78 -7.53
N THR A 25 14.20 0.70 -6.50
CA THR A 25 15.65 0.46 -6.63
C THR A 25 16.02 -1.01 -6.50
N GLY A 26 15.13 -1.81 -5.91
CA GLY A 26 15.32 -3.23 -5.67
C GLY A 26 15.09 -4.10 -6.91
N GLN A 27 15.32 -5.40 -6.73
CA GLN A 27 15.11 -6.45 -7.73
C GLN A 27 14.05 -7.45 -7.28
N SER A 28 13.09 -7.04 -6.43
CA SER A 28 12.01 -7.93 -6.00
C SER A 28 11.09 -8.23 -7.17
N ASP A 29 10.79 -9.50 -7.40
CA ASP A 29 9.77 -9.94 -8.36
C ASP A 29 8.36 -9.82 -7.75
N VAL A 30 8.30 -9.88 -6.41
CA VAL A 30 7.05 -9.93 -5.63
C VAL A 30 7.14 -9.03 -4.40
N VAL A 31 6.06 -8.34 -4.08
CA VAL A 31 5.87 -7.60 -2.82
C VAL A 31 4.60 -8.10 -2.14
N LEU A 32 4.73 -8.52 -0.88
CA LEU A 32 3.66 -9.07 -0.07
C LEU A 32 3.36 -8.12 1.10
N PHE A 33 2.11 -7.63 1.17
CA PHE A 33 1.60 -6.84 2.28
C PHE A 33 0.78 -7.74 3.22
N GLY A 34 1.24 -7.85 4.45
CA GLY A 34 0.75 -8.79 5.47
C GLY A 34 -0.31 -8.25 6.43
N GLY A 35 -0.82 -7.02 6.22
CA GLY A 35 -1.85 -6.40 7.05
C GLY A 35 -1.34 -5.25 7.93
N ASP A 36 -2.29 -4.62 8.62
CA ASP A 36 -2.11 -3.45 9.49
C ASP A 36 -1.43 -2.29 8.74
N LEU A 37 -2.10 -1.89 7.66
CA LEU A 37 -1.64 -0.96 6.64
C LEU A 37 -2.07 0.47 6.94
N PHE A 38 -3.30 0.65 7.40
CA PHE A 38 -3.94 1.95 7.54
C PHE A 38 -3.51 2.68 8.81
N PRO A 39 -3.58 4.03 8.83
CA PRO A 39 -3.37 4.78 10.06
C PRO A 39 -4.44 4.44 11.08
N HIS A 40 -4.03 4.29 12.34
CA HIS A 40 -4.98 4.23 13.44
C HIS A 40 -5.85 5.49 13.44
N TYR A 41 -7.14 5.35 13.74
CA TYR A 41 -8.09 6.47 13.74
C TYR A 41 -7.63 7.64 14.64
N SER A 42 -6.84 7.35 15.67
CA SER A 42 -6.22 8.31 16.59
C SER A 42 -5.07 9.13 15.99
N LEU A 43 -4.42 8.63 14.92
CA LEU A 43 -3.27 9.26 14.25
C LEU A 43 -3.65 10.23 13.14
N ARG A 44 -4.93 10.32 12.75
CA ARG A 44 -5.45 11.33 11.80
C ARG A 44 -5.21 12.80 12.26
N LYS A 45 -4.72 13.01 13.49
CA LYS A 45 -4.35 14.33 14.04
C LYS A 45 -2.89 14.73 13.83
N HIS A 46 -2.07 13.89 13.18
CA HIS A 46 -0.70 14.28 12.82
C HIS A 46 -0.70 15.31 11.70
N LYS A 47 0.21 16.30 11.76
CA LYS A 47 0.35 17.36 10.73
C LYS A 47 0.56 16.81 9.32
N ASP A 48 1.14 15.62 9.21
CA ASP A 48 1.36 14.93 7.93
C ASP A 48 0.05 14.50 7.24
N PHE A 49 -1.08 14.51 7.97
CA PHE A 49 -2.41 14.16 7.47
C PHE A 49 -3.34 15.37 7.27
N GLU A 50 -2.86 16.62 7.43
CA GLU A 50 -3.73 17.81 7.29
C GLU A 50 -4.42 17.90 5.92
N HIS A 51 -3.89 17.24 4.89
CA HIS A 51 -4.42 17.24 3.53
C HIS A 51 -4.90 15.86 3.04
N ILE A 52 -4.81 14.83 3.88
CA ILE A 52 -5.17 13.45 3.52
C ILE A 52 -6.42 13.09 4.31
N HIS A 53 -7.56 13.16 3.63
CA HIS A 53 -8.86 12.85 4.22
C HIS A 53 -9.14 11.33 4.14
N ASP A 54 -8.63 10.70 3.09
CA ASP A 54 -8.74 9.29 2.79
C ASP A 54 -7.35 8.73 2.46
N PHE A 55 -6.78 7.94 3.38
CA PHE A 55 -5.43 7.39 3.20
C PHE A 55 -5.33 6.45 1.99
N LEU A 56 -6.41 5.73 1.66
CA LEU A 56 -6.44 4.81 0.55
C LEU A 56 -6.39 5.59 -0.77
N HIS A 57 -7.34 6.51 -0.95
CA HIS A 57 -7.57 7.21 -2.21
C HIS A 57 -6.62 8.39 -2.43
N ASP A 58 -6.24 9.11 -1.37
CA ASP A 58 -5.38 10.29 -1.48
C ASP A 58 -3.89 9.95 -1.45
N PHE A 59 -3.51 8.76 -0.95
CA PHE A 59 -2.11 8.36 -0.80
C PHE A 59 -1.78 6.98 -1.36
N LEU A 60 -2.37 5.91 -0.83
CA LEU A 60 -1.90 4.56 -1.13
C LEU A 60 -2.06 4.22 -2.62
N ILE A 61 -3.27 4.39 -3.17
CA ILE A 61 -3.58 4.13 -4.58
C ILE A 61 -2.71 4.99 -5.51
N PRO A 62 -2.65 6.34 -5.37
CA PRO A 62 -1.80 7.18 -6.23
C PRO A 62 -0.34 6.76 -6.25
N GLN A 63 0.23 6.36 -5.10
CA GLN A 63 1.63 5.94 -5.03
C GLN A 63 1.89 4.64 -5.81
N PHE A 64 1.00 3.66 -5.72
CA PHE A 64 1.14 2.42 -6.49
C PHE A 64 0.88 2.60 -7.99
N VAL A 65 -0.07 3.47 -8.36
CA VAL A 65 -0.29 3.86 -9.76
C VAL A 65 0.98 4.50 -10.33
N ALA A 66 1.59 5.42 -9.59
CA ALA A 66 2.85 6.05 -9.98
C ALA A 66 3.98 5.02 -10.13
N LEU A 67 4.15 4.11 -9.15
CA LEU A 67 5.15 3.04 -9.23
C LEU A 67 4.96 2.14 -10.45
N ARG A 68 3.71 1.73 -10.73
CA ARG A 68 3.38 0.90 -11.89
C ARG A 68 3.73 1.60 -13.19
N TYR A 69 3.44 2.89 -13.28
CA TYR A 69 3.77 3.69 -14.46
C TYR A 69 5.28 3.88 -14.62
N GLU A 70 5.99 4.24 -13.54
CA GLU A 70 7.45 4.47 -13.52
C GLU A 70 8.25 3.23 -13.89
N MET A 71 7.88 2.07 -13.32
CA MET A 71 8.62 0.82 -13.50
C MET A 71 8.19 0.02 -14.74
N ALA A 72 6.98 0.27 -15.25
CA ALA A 72 6.42 -0.42 -16.40
C ALA A 72 6.59 -1.95 -16.33
N ARG A 73 7.49 -2.53 -17.14
CA ARG A 73 7.70 -3.98 -17.23
C ARG A 73 8.44 -4.58 -16.04
N THR A 74 9.11 -3.76 -15.23
CA THR A 74 9.84 -4.22 -14.04
C THR A 74 9.03 -4.05 -12.75
N TYR A 75 7.78 -3.60 -12.85
CA TYR A 75 6.90 -3.50 -11.70
C TYR A 75 6.64 -4.89 -11.09
N PRO A 76 6.86 -5.08 -9.77
CA PRO A 76 6.68 -6.37 -9.14
C PRO A 76 5.21 -6.77 -9.05
N GLN A 77 4.96 -8.06 -8.88
CA GLN A 77 3.64 -8.52 -8.48
C GLN A 77 3.38 -8.12 -7.03
N VAL A 78 2.36 -7.29 -6.80
CA VAL A 78 1.98 -6.84 -5.46
C VAL A 78 0.77 -7.63 -5.00
N TYR A 79 0.86 -8.24 -3.82
CA TYR A 79 -0.24 -8.93 -3.17
C TYR A 79 -0.50 -8.31 -1.81
N LEU A 80 -1.78 -8.15 -1.46
CA LEU A 80 -2.21 -7.45 -0.26
C LEU A 80 -3.28 -8.23 0.48
N ILE A 81 -3.14 -8.30 1.81
CA ILE A 81 -4.20 -8.74 2.73
C ILE A 81 -4.40 -7.67 3.82
N MET A 82 -5.63 -7.49 4.29
CA MET A 82 -5.93 -6.60 5.42
C MET A 82 -5.64 -7.31 6.75
N GLY A 83 -5.13 -6.55 7.70
CA GLY A 83 -4.93 -6.98 9.09
C GLY A 83 -6.15 -6.70 9.96
N ASN A 84 -6.04 -7.00 11.26
CA ASN A 84 -7.12 -6.77 12.22
C ASN A 84 -7.35 -5.29 12.54
N ASP A 85 -6.33 -4.44 12.41
CA ASP A 85 -6.45 -3.01 12.69
C ASP A 85 -6.89 -2.21 11.46
N ASP A 86 -6.93 -2.84 10.29
CA ASP A 86 -7.43 -2.23 9.06
C ASP A 86 -8.96 -2.17 9.08
N ALA A 87 -9.51 -0.96 9.01
CA ALA A 87 -10.95 -0.77 9.09
C ALA A 87 -11.66 -1.42 7.89
N ARG A 88 -12.67 -2.25 8.15
CA ARG A 88 -13.44 -2.98 7.12
C ARG A 88 -14.06 -2.08 6.04
N ILE A 89 -14.31 -0.80 6.34
CA ILE A 89 -14.82 0.18 5.37
C ILE A 89 -13.85 0.39 4.19
N GLU A 90 -12.55 0.19 4.40
CA GLU A 90 -11.50 0.35 3.37
C GLU A 90 -11.43 -0.84 2.41
N GLU A 91 -12.00 -1.99 2.78
CA GLU A 91 -11.94 -3.25 2.01
C GLU A 91 -12.51 -3.08 0.60
N ALA A 92 -13.64 -2.37 0.47
CA ALA A 92 -14.28 -2.12 -0.81
C ALA A 92 -13.37 -1.36 -1.78
N GLY A 93 -12.67 -0.32 -1.29
CA GLY A 93 -11.73 0.45 -2.11
C GLY A 93 -10.48 -0.35 -2.47
N ILE A 94 -10.03 -1.26 -1.60
CA ILE A 94 -8.92 -2.18 -1.91
C ILE A 94 -9.29 -3.10 -3.07
N VAL A 95 -10.48 -3.70 -3.00
CA VAL A 95 -10.99 -4.59 -4.05
C VAL A 95 -11.22 -3.83 -5.35
N GLU A 96 -11.80 -2.63 -5.31
CA GLU A 96 -11.99 -1.79 -6.51
C GLU A 96 -10.65 -1.45 -7.17
N ALA A 97 -9.64 -1.09 -6.39
CA ALA A 97 -8.34 -0.72 -6.95
C ALA A 97 -7.58 -1.90 -7.57
N GLU A 98 -7.91 -3.16 -7.24
CA GLU A 98 -7.36 -4.33 -7.94
C GLU A 98 -7.68 -4.30 -9.44
N GLU A 99 -8.80 -3.71 -9.86
CA GLU A 99 -9.17 -3.56 -11.28
C GLU A 99 -8.16 -2.70 -12.06
N SER A 100 -7.45 -1.79 -11.39
CA SER A 100 -6.36 -1.01 -11.98
C SER A 100 -5.05 -1.81 -12.13
N GLY A 101 -5.02 -3.03 -11.60
CA GLY A 101 -3.91 -3.98 -11.67
C GLY A 101 -2.71 -3.61 -10.80
N ILE A 102 -2.83 -2.62 -9.91
CA ILE A 102 -1.75 -2.17 -9.02
C ILE A 102 -1.44 -3.15 -7.89
N TRP A 103 -2.38 -4.01 -7.52
CA TRP A 103 -2.17 -5.12 -6.59
C TRP A 103 -3.19 -6.22 -6.84
N LYS A 104 -3.06 -7.31 -6.08
CA LYS A 104 -4.07 -8.36 -5.95
C LYS A 104 -4.47 -8.52 -4.48
N TYR A 105 -5.77 -8.45 -4.19
CA TYR A 105 -6.28 -8.70 -2.84
C TYR A 105 -6.37 -10.21 -2.57
N LEU A 106 -5.87 -10.66 -1.42
CA LEU A 106 -5.73 -12.08 -1.10
C LEU A 106 -6.88 -12.67 -0.28
N HIS A 107 -7.67 -11.84 0.39
CA HIS A 107 -8.80 -12.32 1.20
C HIS A 107 -10.03 -12.55 0.31
N GLN A 108 -10.66 -13.71 0.44
CA GLN A 108 -11.90 -14.10 -0.24
C GLN A 108 -12.86 -14.77 0.73
#